data_AF-A0A381WXG3-F1
#
_entry.id   AF-A0A381WXG3-F1
#
_cell.length_a   1.000
_cell.length_b   1.000
_cell.length_c   1.000
_cell.angle_alpha   90.00
_cell.angle_beta   90.00
_cell.angle_gamma   90.00
#
_symmetry.space_group_name_H-M   'P 1'
#
loop_
_entity.id
_entity.type
_entity.pdbx_description
1 polymer ?
#
loop_
_entity_poly.entity_id
_entity_poly.type
_entity_poly.pdbx_seq_one_letter_code
_entity_poly.pdbx_strand_id
1 'polypeptide(L)'
;MEIDPFIFRLSIFILSIFIGYYVVWSVTPSLHTPLMSVTNAISSVIIVGAIIAGLAGNSESIFNASSIFGFLAISLAAINIFGGFLVTQRMLQMYKKKKKDK
;
A
#
# COMPACT_ATOMS: atom_id res chain seq x y z
N MET A 1 -16.26 30.17 6.03
CA MET A 1 -15.11 30.22 5.11
C MET A 1 -14.87 28.79 4.69
N GLU A 2 -15.37 28.40 3.52
CA GLU A 2 -15.11 27.06 2.97
C GLU A 2 -13.67 27.04 2.46
N ILE A 3 -12.90 26.06 2.91
CA ILE A 3 -11.54 25.84 2.44
C ILE A 3 -11.66 25.16 1.08
N ASP A 4 -10.94 25.68 0.08
CA ASP A 4 -10.92 25.09 -1.25
C ASP A 4 -10.48 23.60 -1.19
N PRO A 5 -11.22 22.66 -1.82
CA PRO A 5 -10.91 21.22 -1.75
C PRO A 5 -9.51 20.86 -2.25
N PHE A 6 -8.96 21.60 -3.21
CA PHE A 6 -7.61 21.38 -3.69
C PHE A 6 -6.58 21.81 -2.63
N ILE A 7 -6.74 23.00 -2.03
CA ILE A 7 -5.87 23.48 -0.94
C ILE A 7 -5.90 22.50 0.24
N PHE A 8 -7.07 21.97 0.58
CA PHE A 8 -7.24 20.97 1.63
C PHE A 8 -6.46 19.67 1.35
N ARG A 9 -6.63 19.09 0.15
CA ARG A 9 -5.91 17.86 -0.26
C ARG A 9 -4.40 18.08 -0.37
N LEU A 10 -3.99 19.25 -0.88
CA LEU A 10 -2.57 19.62 -1.00
C LEU A 10 -1.92 19.74 0.38
N SER A 11 -2.65 20.31 1.35
CA SER A 11 -2.19 20.41 2.74
C SER A 11 -1.97 19.03 3.36
N ILE A 12 -2.93 18.10 3.18
CA ILE A 12 -2.78 16.69 3.63
C ILE A 12 -1.57 16.04 2.97
N PHE A 13 -1.38 16.24 1.66
CA PHE A 13 -0.24 15.70 0.92
C PHE A 13 1.10 16.19 1.51
N ILE A 14 1.26 17.50 1.70
CA ILE A 14 2.49 18.07 2.26
C ILE A 14 2.74 17.56 3.68
N LEU A 15 1.73 17.58 4.55
CA LEU A 15 1.83 17.06 5.92
C LEU A 15 2.22 15.57 5.95
N SER A 16 1.68 14.77 5.02
CA SER A 16 2.00 13.34 4.93
C SER A 16 3.45 13.08 4.54
N ILE A 17 4.08 13.94 3.73
CA ILE A 17 5.50 13.85 3.38
C ILE A 17 6.38 14.07 4.62
N PHE A 18 6.08 15.10 5.42
CA PHE A 18 6.81 15.35 6.66
C PHE A 18 6.72 14.15 7.60
N ILE A 19 5.51 13.61 7.81
CA ILE A 19 5.31 12.42 8.63
C ILE A 19 6.11 11.23 8.09
N GLY A 20 6.04 10.96 6.78
CA GLY A 20 6.78 9.87 6.15
C GLY A 20 8.29 9.98 6.34
N TYR A 21 8.85 11.18 6.19
CA TYR A 21 10.27 11.44 6.40
C TYR A 21 10.71 11.12 7.84
N TYR A 22 10.01 11.65 8.86
CA TYR A 22 10.35 11.41 10.27
C TYR A 22 10.18 9.93 10.67
N VAL A 23 9.17 9.24 10.12
CA VAL A 23 8.95 7.82 10.38
C VAL A 23 10.07 6.96 9.81
N VAL A 24 10.53 7.23 8.58
CA VAL A 24 11.63 6.47 7.96
C VAL A 24 12.98 6.79 8.61
N TRP A 25 13.21 8.03 9.04
CA TRP A 25 14.47 8.41 9.69
C TRP A 25 14.65 7.76 11.07
N SER A 26 13.55 7.47 11.78
CA SER A 26 13.57 6.92 13.14
C SER A 26 13.70 5.40 13.22
N VAL A 27 13.96 4.72 12.10
CA VAL A 27 14.14 3.25 12.07
C VAL A 27 15.58 2.86 12.44
N THR A 28 15.74 1.73 13.13
CA THR A 28 17.07 1.18 13.42
C THR A 28 17.73 0.66 12.14
N PRO A 29 19.06 0.84 11.93
CA PRO A 29 19.73 0.47 10.68
C PRO A 29 19.54 -1.00 10.27
N SER A 30 19.43 -1.90 11.24
CA SER A 30 19.21 -3.33 11.01
C SER A 30 17.84 -3.66 10.40
N LEU A 31 16.88 -2.72 10.41
CA LEU A 31 15.52 -2.91 9.91
C LEU A 31 15.27 -2.26 8.55
N HIS A 32 16.25 -1.62 7.89
CA HIS A 32 16.02 -0.99 6.58
C HIS A 32 15.57 -1.99 5.51
N THR A 33 16.11 -3.22 5.49
CA THR A 33 15.69 -4.25 4.54
C THR A 33 14.26 -4.73 4.80
N PRO A 34 13.87 -5.09 6.06
CA PRO A 34 12.46 -5.29 6.39
C PRO A 34 11.56 -4.09 6.07
N LEU A 35 12.01 -2.87 6.32
CA LEU A 35 11.25 -1.64 6.04
C LEU A 35 10.97 -1.48 4.55
N MET A 36 11.96 -1.75 3.69
CA MET A 36 11.79 -1.73 2.24
C MET A 36 10.71 -2.74 1.79
N SER A 37 10.67 -3.93 2.40
CA SER A 37 9.63 -4.93 2.13
C SER A 37 8.24 -4.46 2.59
N VAL A 38 8.16 -3.83 3.77
CA VAL A 38 6.90 -3.25 4.29
C VAL A 38 6.37 -2.15 3.38
N THR A 39 7.22 -1.21 2.96
CA THR A 39 6.80 -0.09 2.10
C THR A 39 6.35 -0.58 0.73
N ASN A 40 6.96 -1.66 0.20
CA ASN A 40 6.46 -2.33 -1.00
C ASN A 40 5.04 -2.89 -0.79
N ALA A 41 4.77 -3.56 0.33
CA ALA A 41 3.42 -4.04 0.65
C ALA A 41 2.40 -2.89 0.79
N ILE A 42 2.77 -1.81 1.50
CA ILE A 42 1.91 -0.62 1.73
C ILE A 42 1.59 0.11 0.42
N SER A 43 2.52 0.13 -0.54
CA SER A 43 2.30 0.76 -1.85
C SER A 43 1.08 0.19 -2.60
N SER A 44 0.61 -1.00 -2.21
CA SER A 44 -0.58 -1.63 -2.76
C SER A 44 -1.91 -0.95 -2.40
N VAL A 45 -1.88 0.23 -1.74
CA VAL A 45 -3.04 1.13 -1.58
C VAL A 45 -3.74 1.45 -2.92
N ILE A 46 -3.01 1.28 -4.04
CA ILE A 46 -3.51 1.32 -5.42
C ILE A 46 -4.76 0.44 -5.62
N ILE A 47 -4.95 -0.62 -4.82
CA ILE A 47 -6.15 -1.48 -4.88
C ILE A 47 -7.45 -0.68 -4.74
N VAL A 48 -7.47 0.40 -3.96
CA VAL A 48 -8.66 1.26 -3.80
C VAL A 48 -9.02 1.91 -5.14
N GLY A 49 -8.01 2.42 -5.85
CA GLY A 49 -8.20 2.98 -7.19
C GLY A 49 -8.61 1.92 -8.21
N ALA A 50 -8.04 0.71 -8.13
CA ALA A 50 -8.37 -0.40 -9.01
C ALA A 50 -9.83 -0.86 -8.86
N ILE A 51 -10.35 -0.90 -7.63
CA ILE A 51 -11.77 -1.20 -7.35
C ILE A 51 -12.67 -0.13 -7.97
N ILE A 52 -12.38 1.15 -7.75
CA ILE A 52 -13.17 2.25 -8.32
C ILE A 52 -13.15 2.19 -9.85
N ALA A 53 -11.98 1.97 -10.47
CA ALA A 53 -11.83 1.88 -11.92
C ALA A 53 -12.55 0.65 -12.51
N GLY A 54 -12.50 -0.51 -11.84
CA GLY A 54 -13.21 -1.71 -12.28
C GLY A 54 -14.73 -1.58 -12.23
N LEU A 55 -15.24 -0.76 -11.30
CA LEU A 55 -16.66 -0.46 -11.13
C LEU A 55 -17.14 0.74 -11.95
N ALA A 56 -16.26 1.44 -12.66
CA ALA A 56 -16.60 2.64 -13.44
C ALA A 56 -17.25 2.34 -14.80
N GLY A 57 -17.42 1.07 -15.19
CA GLY A 57 -18.05 0.69 -16.46
C GLY A 57 -19.59 0.78 -16.43
N ASN A 58 -20.20 1.19 -17.53
CA ASN A 58 -21.66 1.23 -17.68
C ASN A 58 -22.27 -0.18 -17.72
N SER A 59 -23.40 -0.38 -17.05
CA SER A 59 -24.08 -1.68 -16.87
C SER A 59 -24.61 -2.36 -18.15
N GLU A 60 -24.51 -1.73 -19.32
CA GLU A 60 -25.04 -2.29 -20.57
C GLU A 60 -24.13 -3.34 -21.22
N SER A 61 -22.84 -3.38 -20.88
CA SER A 61 -21.91 -4.41 -21.37
C SER A 61 -21.02 -4.92 -20.24
N ILE A 62 -21.09 -6.23 -20.00
CA ILE A 62 -20.30 -6.94 -18.97
C ILE A 62 -18.80 -6.87 -19.28
N PHE A 63 -18.41 -6.68 -20.54
CA PHE A 63 -17.01 -6.69 -21.00
C PHE A 63 -16.52 -5.31 -21.45
N ASN A 64 -16.63 -4.32 -20.56
CA ASN A 64 -15.99 -3.02 -20.79
C ASN A 64 -14.49 -3.11 -20.52
N ALA A 65 -13.69 -2.37 -21.30
CA ALA A 65 -12.23 -2.30 -21.13
C ALA A 65 -11.85 -1.87 -19.69
N SER A 66 -12.59 -0.94 -19.09
CA SER A 66 -12.41 -0.50 -17.70
C SER A 66 -12.54 -1.63 -16.69
N SER A 67 -13.54 -2.50 -16.85
CA SER A 67 -13.77 -3.65 -15.96
C SER A 67 -12.68 -4.71 -16.10
N ILE A 68 -12.18 -4.95 -17.32
CA ILE A 68 -11.06 -5.88 -17.58
C ILE A 68 -9.76 -5.35 -16.94
N PHE A 69 -9.43 -4.08 -17.19
CA PHE A 69 -8.24 -3.47 -16.60
C PHE A 69 -8.34 -3.33 -15.08
N GLY A 70 -9.53 -3.02 -14.55
CA GLY A 70 -9.80 -3.01 -13.11
C GLY A 70 -9.61 -4.37 -12.48
N PHE A 71 -10.13 -5.43 -13.09
CA PHE A 71 -9.91 -6.81 -12.61
C PHE A 71 -8.43 -7.21 -12.61
N LEU A 72 -7.70 -6.90 -13.68
CA LEU A 72 -6.26 -7.12 -13.75
C LEU A 72 -5.50 -6.32 -12.68
N ALA A 73 -5.84 -5.04 -12.50
CA ALA A 73 -5.22 -4.19 -11.51
C ALA A 73 -5.48 -4.69 -10.07
N ILE A 74 -6.70 -5.14 -9.76
CA ILE A 74 -7.03 -5.75 -8.47
C ILE A 74 -6.20 -7.03 -8.25
N SER A 75 -6.09 -7.88 -9.28
CA SER A 75 -5.35 -9.13 -9.19
C SER A 75 -3.85 -8.88 -8.93
N LEU A 76 -3.24 -7.94 -9.65
CA LEU A 76 -1.84 -7.55 -9.44
C LEU A 76 -1.61 -6.88 -8.09
N ALA A 77 -2.53 -6.02 -7.65
CA ALA A 77 -2.47 -5.41 -6.33
C ALA A 77 -2.56 -6.46 -5.22
N ALA A 78 -3.45 -7.44 -5.35
CA ALA A 78 -3.57 -8.55 -4.40
C ALA A 78 -2.26 -9.33 -4.29
N ILE A 79 -1.62 -9.69 -5.41
CA ILE A 79 -0.32 -10.36 -5.41
C ILE A 79 0.72 -9.54 -4.64
N ASN A 80 0.77 -8.22 -4.84
CA ASN A 80 1.70 -7.35 -4.12
C ASN A 80 1.40 -7.27 -2.61
N ILE A 81 0.11 -7.18 -2.22
CA ILE A 81 -0.31 -7.21 -0.81
C ILE A 81 0.16 -8.50 -0.15
N PHE A 82 -0.26 -9.65 -0.67
CA PHE A 82 0.03 -10.94 -0.05
C PHE A 82 1.52 -11.26 -0.07
N GLY A 83 2.18 -11.04 -1.21
CA GLY A 83 3.62 -11.26 -1.36
C GLY A 83 4.44 -10.34 -0.44
N GLY A 84 4.13 -9.05 -0.44
CA GLY A 84 4.83 -8.04 0.35
C GLY A 84 4.70 -8.29 1.85
N PHE A 85 3.49 -8.58 2.36
CA PHE A 85 3.29 -8.86 3.78
C PHE A 85 3.88 -10.20 4.21
N LEU A 86 3.81 -11.24 3.37
CA LEU A 86 4.37 -12.56 3.69
C LEU A 86 5.91 -12.52 3.77
N VAL A 87 6.56 -11.85 2.82
CA VAL A 87 8.02 -11.67 2.84
C VAL A 87 8.46 -10.85 4.05
N THR A 88 7.76 -9.74 4.31
CA THR A 88 7.98 -8.91 5.50
C THR A 88 7.89 -9.72 6.79
N GLN A 89 6.84 -10.54 6.93
CA GLN A 89 6.66 -11.37 8.10
C GLN A 89 7.82 -12.35 8.30
N ARG A 90 8.30 -13.00 7.22
CA ARG A 90 9.46 -13.89 7.26
C ARG A 90 10.73 -13.15 7.69
N MET A 91 10.96 -11.95 7.16
CA MET A 91 12.10 -11.12 7.56
C MET A 91 12.04 -10.75 9.04
N LEU A 92 10.89 -10.27 9.53
CA LEU A 92 10.73 -9.88 10.93
C LEU A 92 10.80 -11.07 11.91
N GLN A 93 10.40 -12.27 11.47
CA GLN A 93 10.55 -13.49 12.28
C GLN A 93 12.01 -13.83 12.56
N MET A 94 12.96 -13.46 11.70
CA MET A 94 14.40 -13.66 11.92
C MET A 94 14.96 -12.83 13.08
N TYR A 95 14.28 -11.73 13.45
CA TYR A 95 14.67 -10.87 14.58
C TYR A 95 14.03 -11.30 15.91
N LYS A 96 13.07 -12.24 15.88
CA LYS A 96 12.49 -12.79 17.11
C LYS A 96 13.48 -13.77 17.73
N LYS A 97 13.84 -13.55 19.01
CA LYS A 97 14.57 -14.55 19.81
C LYS A 97 13.79 -15.87 19.75
N LYS A 98 14.44 -16.95 19.32
CA LYS A 98 13.86 -18.31 19.42
C LYS A 98 13.44 -18.53 20.88
N LYS A 99 12.17 -18.89 21.09
CA LYS A 99 11.72 -19.39 22.40
C LYS A 99 12.62 -20.57 22.72
N LYS A 100 13.35 -20.48 23.84
CA LYS A 100 14.12 -21.61 24.36
C LYS A 100 13.06 -22.53 24.95
N ASP A 101 12.67 -23.56 24.21
CA ASP A 101 11.81 -24.62 24.74
C ASP A 101 12.53 -25.18 25.98
N LYS A 102 11.87 -25.04 27.13
CA LYS A 102 12.29 -25.66 28.39
C LYS A 102 11.81 -27.09 28.39
#